data_AF-A0A4S4K825-F1
#
_entry.id   AF-A0A4S4K825-F1
#
_cell.length_a   1.000
_cell.length_b   1.000
_cell.length_c   1.000
_cell.angle_alpha   90.00
_cell.angle_beta   90.00
_cell.angle_gamma   90.00
#
_symmetry.space_group_name_H-M   'P 1'
#
loop_
_entity.id
_entity.type
_entity.pdbx_description
1 polymer ?
#
loop_
_entity_poly.entity_id
_entity_poly.type
_entity_poly.pdbx_seq_one_letter_code
_entity_poly.pdbx_strand_id
1 'polypeptide(L)' 'MKRNWNEDELLEHFVVVPIERKLIGNKTGTSRLGFAVLLKYFQQEARFPSKKQDIPKVVVEFIAQQLGLSSALFEE' A
#
# COMPACT_ATOMS: atom_id res chain seq x y z
N MET A 1 -11.57 5.11 -3.13
CA MET A 1 -10.21 5.63 -3.29
C MET A 1 -10.07 6.46 -4.53
N LYS A 2 -9.56 7.69 -4.36
CA LYS A 2 -9.16 8.58 -5.44
C LYS A 2 -8.25 7.81 -6.42
N ARG A 3 -8.44 8.03 -7.73
CA ARG A 3 -7.72 7.29 -8.79
C ARG A 3 -6.37 7.89 -9.14
N ASN A 4 -6.27 9.22 -9.11
CA ASN A 4 -5.09 9.97 -9.49
C ASN A 4 -4.47 10.58 -8.23
N TRP A 5 -3.28 10.13 -7.85
CA TRP A 5 -2.50 10.66 -6.74
C TRP A 5 -1.24 11.30 -7.31
N ASN A 6 -0.91 12.50 -6.87
CA ASN A 6 0.38 13.11 -7.18
C ASN A 6 1.44 12.71 -6.13
N GLU A 7 2.69 13.08 -6.36
CA GLU A 7 3.81 12.72 -5.49
C GLU A 7 3.66 13.27 -4.06
N ASP A 8 3.26 14.54 -3.92
CA ASP A 8 3.08 15.18 -2.61
C ASP A 8 1.99 14.49 -1.77
N GLU A 9 0.84 14.17 -2.39
CA GLU A 9 -0.24 13.45 -1.74
C GLU A 9 0.18 12.01 -1.37
N LEU A 10 1.03 11.38 -2.19
CA LEU A 10 1.57 10.06 -1.89
C LEU A 10 2.47 10.11 -0.64
N LEU A 11 3.33 11.12 -0.57
CA LEU A 11 4.20 11.37 0.57
C LEU A 11 3.40 11.66 1.85
N GLU A 12 2.31 12.42 1.75
CA GLU A 12 1.47 12.76 2.89
C GLU A 12 0.70 11.55 3.44
N HIS A 13 0.12 10.74 2.55
CA HIS A 13 -0.88 9.74 2.95
C HIS A 13 -0.38 8.29 2.97
N PHE A 14 0.67 7.96 2.21
CA PHE A 14 1.08 6.58 1.96
C PHE A 14 2.49 6.25 2.43
N VAL A 15 3.17 7.17 3.13
CA VAL A 15 4.45 6.85 3.78
C VAL A 15 4.24 5.83 4.89
N VAL A 16 4.99 4.72 4.82
CA VAL A 16 4.97 3.63 5.79
C VAL A 16 5.81 4.02 7.01
N VAL A 17 5.13 4.42 8.08
CA VAL A 17 5.76 4.96 9.30
C VAL A 17 6.27 3.83 10.23
N PRO A 18 7.14 4.12 11.21
CA PRO A 18 7.78 3.07 12.02
C PRO A 18 6.82 2.12 12.74
N ILE A 19 5.67 2.61 13.24
CA ILE A 19 4.68 1.76 13.89
C ILE A 19 4.04 0.77 12.90
N GLU A 20 3.78 1.19 11.67
CA GLU A 20 3.25 0.33 10.62
C GLU A 20 4.28 -0.69 10.17
N ARG A 21 5.57 -0.32 10.11
CA ARG A 21 6.67 -1.26 9.82
C ARG A 21 6.72 -2.39 10.84
N LYS A 22 6.42 -2.14 12.11
CA LYS A 22 6.29 -3.19 13.14
C LYS A 22 5.13 -4.15 12.85
N LEU A 23 3.99 -3.65 12.37
CA LEU A 23 2.84 -4.47 11.99
C LEU A 23 3.10 -5.32 10.74
N ILE A 24 3.90 -4.79 9.80
CA ILE A 24 4.25 -5.43 8.54
C ILE A 24 5.42 -6.42 8.69
N GLY A 25 6.29 -6.22 9.69
CA GLY A 25 7.61 -6.87 9.80
C GLY A 25 7.61 -8.39 9.92
N ASN A 26 6.50 -9.01 10.36
CA ASN A 26 6.37 -10.47 10.46
C ASN A 26 5.98 -11.16 9.13
N LYS A 27 5.80 -10.41 8.05
CA LYS A 27 5.37 -10.92 6.74
C LYS A 27 6.52 -10.92 5.74
N THR A 28 6.40 -11.69 4.66
CA THR A 28 7.40 -11.77 3.58
C THR A 28 6.75 -11.67 2.20
N GLY A 29 7.51 -11.21 1.19
CA GLY A 29 7.09 -11.17 -0.22
C GLY A 29 5.68 -10.61 -0.45
N THR A 30 4.85 -11.37 -1.16
CA THR A 30 3.44 -11.06 -1.49
C THR A 30 2.60 -10.72 -0.26
N SER A 31 2.73 -11.48 0.82
CA SER A 31 1.95 -11.24 2.06
C SER A 31 2.31 -9.92 2.73
N ARG A 32 3.57 -9.48 2.59
CA ARG A 32 4.06 -8.20 3.13
C ARG A 32 3.47 -7.03 2.35
N LEU A 33 3.57 -7.06 1.03
CA LEU A 33 3.06 -6.00 0.17
C LEU A 33 1.53 -5.88 0.28
N GLY A 34 0.82 -7.01 0.18
CA GLY A 34 -0.65 -7.02 0.28
C GLY A 34 -1.15 -6.45 1.61
N PHE A 35 -0.54 -6.83 2.73
CA PHE A 35 -0.92 -6.29 4.03
C PHE A 35 -0.66 -4.78 4.14
N ALA A 36 0.48 -4.29 3.67
CA ALA A 36 0.81 -2.87 3.71
C ALA A 36 -0.17 -2.03 2.87
N VAL A 37 -0.51 -2.50 1.67
CA VAL A 37 -1.50 -1.86 0.79
C VAL A 37 -2.89 -1.83 1.45
N LEU A 38 -3.34 -2.94 2.03
CA LEU A 38 -4.64 -3.00 2.71
C LEU A 38 -4.69 -2.10 3.96
N LEU A 39 -3.60 -2.03 4.73
CA LEU A 39 -3.49 -1.14 5.88
C LEU A 39 -3.63 0.32 5.46
N LYS A 40 -2.89 0.75 4.42
CA LYS A 40 -2.99 2.13 3.91
C LYS A 40 -4.36 2.44 3.31
N TYR A 41 -4.95 1.48 2.59
CA TYR A 41 -6.32 1.65 2.08
C TYR A 41 -7.31 1.84 3.22
N PHE A 42 -7.23 1.03 4.27
CA PHE A 42 -8.13 1.14 5.43
C PHE A 42 -7.99 2.48 6.14
N GLN A 43 -6.76 2.99 6.31
CA GLN A 43 -6.53 4.31 6.92
C GLN A 43 -7.15 5.45 6.10
N GLN A 44 -7.14 5.33 4.77
CA GLN A 44 -7.66 6.36 3.87
C GLN A 44 -9.19 6.29 3.69
N GLU A 45 -9.74 5.08 3.62
CA GLU A 45 -11.13 4.85 3.22
C GLU A 45 -12.03 4.34 4.36
N ALA A 46 -11.46 4.05 5.53
CA ALA A 46 -12.13 3.43 6.70
C ALA A 46 -12.86 2.11 6.37
N ARG A 47 -12.44 1.42 5.31
CA ARG A 47 -12.98 0.14 4.82
C ARG A 47 -11.92 -0.58 4.00
N PHE A 48 -12.19 -1.82 3.59
CA PHE A 48 -11.34 -2.57 2.65
C PHE A 48 -11.83 -2.42 1.20
N PRO A 49 -10.94 -2.61 0.21
CA PRO A 49 -11.34 -2.64 -1.20
C PRO A 49 -12.23 -3.86 -1.47
N SER A 50 -13.25 -3.71 -2.32
CA SER A 50 -14.09 -4.84 -2.73
C SER A 50 -13.44 -5.62 -3.87
N LYS A 51 -12.62 -4.96 -4.68
CA LYS A 51 -11.84 -5.54 -5.77
C LYS A 51 -10.43 -4.97 -5.76
N LYS A 52 -9.44 -5.72 -6.25
CA LYS A 52 -8.05 -5.22 -6.39
C LYS A 52 -7.97 -3.91 -7.18
N GLN A 53 -8.80 -3.79 -8.21
CA GLN A 53 -8.90 -2.63 -9.08
C GLN A 53 -9.37 -1.36 -8.35
N ASP A 54 -9.89 -1.46 -7.12
CA ASP A 54 -10.25 -0.29 -6.32
C ASP A 54 -9.00 0.44 -5.78
N ILE A 55 -7.84 -0.20 -5.84
CA ILE A 55 -6.55 0.34 -5.42
C ILE A 55 -5.83 0.89 -6.67
N PRO A 56 -5.47 2.17 -6.71
CA PRO A 56 -4.67 2.74 -7.79
C PRO A 56 -3.28 2.10 -7.87
N LYS A 57 -2.80 1.82 -9.10
CA LYS A 57 -1.48 1.22 -9.33
C LYS A 57 -0.34 2.04 -8.72
N VAL A 58 -0.42 3.37 -8.85
CA VAL A 58 0.58 4.30 -8.29
C VAL A 58 0.75 4.17 -6.77
N VAL A 59 -0.32 3.86 -6.04
CA VAL A 59 -0.25 3.63 -4.58
C VAL A 59 0.48 2.33 -4.28
N VAL A 60 0.21 1.28 -5.05
CA VAL A 60 0.89 -0.02 -4.90
C VAL A 60 2.38 0.13 -5.19
N GLU A 61 2.74 0.83 -6.27
CA GLU A 61 4.12 1.11 -6.66
C GLU A 61 4.86 1.90 -5.57
N PHE A 62 4.24 2.96 -5.06
CA PHE A 62 4.82 3.79 -4.01
C PHE A 62 5.05 3.01 -2.71
N ILE A 63 4.11 2.16 -2.30
CA ILE A 63 4.28 1.32 -1.10
C ILE A 63 5.33 0.23 -1.34
N ALA A 64 5.34 -0.39 -2.51
CA ALA A 64 6.33 -1.43 -2.86
C ALA A 64 7.76 -0.89 -2.82
N GLN A 65 7.99 0.32 -3.35
CA GLN A 65 9.29 0.99 -3.32
C GLN A 65 9.79 1.18 -1.88
N GLN A 66 8.93 1.65 -0.96
CA GLN A 66 9.29 1.85 0.44
C GLN A 66 9.63 0.56 1.21
N LEU A 67 9.18 -0.59 0.69
CA LEU A 67 9.42 -1.92 1.24
C LEU A 67 10.56 -2.66 0.52
N GLY A 68 11.14 -2.08 -0.54
CA GLY A 68 12.14 -2.74 -1.38
C GLY A 68 11.58 -3.96 -2.12
N LEU A 69 10.31 -3.90 -2.52
CA LEU A 69 9.60 -5.00 -3.21
C LEU A 69 9.20 -4.59 -4.62
N SER A 70 8.97 -5.58 -5.48
CA SER A 70 8.33 -5.36 -6.77
C SER A 70 6.82 -5.18 -6.59
N SER A 71 6.23 -4.17 -7.23
CA SER A 71 4.78 -3.97 -7.26
C SER A 71 4.03 -5.11 -7.95
N ALA A 72 4.70 -5.87 -8.84
CA ALA A 72 4.15 -7.05 -9.49
C ALA A 72 3.70 -8.13 -8.51
N LEU A 73 4.25 -8.16 -7.28
CA LEU A 73 3.80 -9.07 -6.23
C LEU A 73 2.35 -8.83 -5.79
N PHE A 74 1.73 -7.71 -6.19
CA PHE A 74 0.32 -7.42 -5.91
C PHE A 74 -0.63 -7.92 -7.02
N GLU A 75 -0.11 -8.28 -8.20
CA GLU A 75 -0.92 -8.68 -9.36
C GLU A 75 -1.37 -10.16 -9.32
N GLU A 76 -0.81 -11.01 -8.44
CA GLU A 76 -1.27 -12.40 -8.17
C GLU A 76 -2.57 -12.48 -7.38
#